data_AF-A0A1Y5GND5-F1
#
_entry.id   AF-A0A1Y5GND5-F1
#
_cell.length_a   1.000
_cell.length_b   1.000
_cell.length_c   1.000
_cell.angle_alpha   90.00
_cell.angle_beta   90.00
_cell.angle_gamma   90.00
#
_symmetry.space_group_name_H-M   'P 1'
#
loop_
_entity.id
_entity.type
_entity.pdbx_description
1 polymer ?
#
loop_
_entity_poly.entity_id
_entity_poly.type
_entity_poly.pdbx_seq_one_letter_code
_entity_poly.pdbx_strand_id
1 'polypeptide(L)'
;MINKIILSLLVVTLIGCSDDPNSQATVTSDNSANVSTIKFSAPTDTTLLTITGEITQLNSKNELLLDRNALLQLPQVTVSTTTLWTDGKSEFKGPLVRDILSAAGNTAKHISAIAANEYAVEIPIDDVQQYPVILALEKDGKILSIREKGPLWVIYPWADHEALRQDKFYSRSIWQLKRINLHD
;
A
#
# COMPACT_ATOMS: atom_id res chain seq x y z
N MET A 1 -25.63 7.14 -74.10
CA MET A 1 -24.41 7.95 -74.21
C MET A 1 -23.63 7.79 -72.90
N ILE A 2 -22.56 7.00 -72.94
CA ILE A 2 -21.71 6.67 -71.78
C ILE A 2 -20.42 7.47 -71.96
N ASN A 3 -20.14 8.40 -71.06
CA ASN A 3 -19.00 9.31 -71.19
C ASN A 3 -17.83 8.81 -70.32
N LYS A 4 -16.70 8.57 -70.98
CA LYS A 4 -15.41 8.22 -70.38
C LYS A 4 -14.81 9.46 -69.70
N ILE A 5 -14.27 9.31 -68.50
CA ILE A 5 -13.27 10.24 -67.96
C ILE A 5 -12.11 9.39 -67.41
N ILE A 6 -10.97 9.50 -68.09
CA ILE A 6 -9.65 9.08 -67.65
C ILE A 6 -8.99 10.35 -67.10
N LEU A 7 -8.47 10.31 -65.88
CA LEU A 7 -7.48 11.29 -65.42
C LEU A 7 -6.43 10.57 -64.56
N SER A 8 -5.27 10.39 -65.16
CA SER A 8 -4.04 9.96 -64.50
C SER A 8 -3.41 11.15 -63.79
N LEU A 9 -2.89 10.98 -62.57
CA LEU A 9 -1.69 11.69 -62.13
C LEU A 9 -0.98 10.96 -60.97
N LEU A 10 0.32 11.20 -60.94
CA LEU A 10 1.44 10.45 -60.39
C LEU A 10 2.00 11.16 -59.15
N VAL A 11 2.28 10.47 -58.03
CA VAL A 11 3.19 10.94 -56.94
C VAL A 11 3.75 9.69 -56.23
N VAL A 12 4.98 9.24 -56.51
CA VAL A 12 6.28 9.55 -55.86
C VAL A 12 6.33 9.26 -54.36
N THR A 13 7.12 8.24 -54.00
CA THR A 13 7.53 7.85 -52.64
C THR A 13 8.49 8.84 -52.01
N LEU A 14 8.33 9.11 -50.72
CA LEU A 14 9.39 9.60 -49.83
C LEU A 14 9.42 8.78 -48.54
N ILE A 15 10.62 8.34 -48.20
CA ILE A 15 11.02 7.62 -47.00
C ILE A 15 11.00 8.60 -45.82
N GLY A 16 10.43 8.17 -44.69
CA GLY A 16 10.59 8.82 -43.40
C GLY A 16 10.80 7.76 -42.32
N CYS A 17 12.04 7.59 -41.89
CA CYS A 17 12.42 6.79 -40.73
C CYS A 17 11.94 7.45 -39.42
N SER A 18 11.47 6.66 -38.47
CA SER A 18 11.65 6.93 -37.03
C SER A 18 11.51 5.61 -36.28
N ASP A 19 12.64 5.09 -35.80
CA ASP A 19 12.70 4.03 -34.80
C ASP A 19 12.26 4.60 -33.44
N ASP A 20 11.26 3.99 -32.81
CA ASP A 20 11.03 4.09 -31.37
C ASP A 20 10.62 2.70 -30.84
N PRO A 21 11.52 1.93 -30.19
CA PRO A 21 11.20 0.60 -29.68
C PRO A 21 10.59 0.61 -28.26
N ASN A 22 10.10 1.75 -27.75
CA ASN A 22 9.58 1.79 -26.39
C ASN A 22 8.38 2.73 -26.22
N SER A 23 7.20 2.24 -26.59
CA SER A 23 5.95 2.83 -26.10
C SER A 23 4.83 1.81 -26.11
N GLN A 24 4.78 0.97 -25.08
CA GLN A 24 3.51 0.56 -24.46
C GLN A 24 3.71 0.43 -22.95
N ALA A 25 3.38 1.51 -22.25
CA ALA A 25 2.93 1.41 -20.87
C ALA A 25 1.54 0.76 -20.88
N THR A 26 1.42 -0.42 -20.29
CA THR A 26 0.16 -1.00 -19.83
C THR A 26 0.31 -1.35 -18.36
N VAL A 27 -0.42 -0.60 -17.52
CA VAL A 27 -0.57 -0.85 -16.10
C VAL A 27 -1.70 -1.87 -15.90
N THR A 28 -1.53 -2.70 -14.86
CA THR A 28 -2.55 -3.32 -13.99
C THR A 28 -2.75 -4.83 -14.12
N SER A 29 -2.64 -5.49 -12.94
CA SER A 29 -2.97 -6.88 -12.58
C SER A 29 -1.82 -7.90 -12.67
N ASP A 30 -0.91 -7.90 -11.68
CA ASP A 30 -0.39 -9.18 -11.11
C ASP A 30 0.56 -9.08 -9.88
N ASN A 31 0.57 -8.00 -9.10
CA ASN A 31 1.50 -7.93 -7.95
C ASN A 31 1.07 -8.75 -6.72
N SER A 32 -0.18 -9.22 -6.63
CA SER A 32 -0.65 -10.00 -5.47
C SER A 32 -0.03 -11.40 -5.38
N ALA A 33 0.32 -12.02 -6.53
CA ALA A 33 0.91 -13.36 -6.53
C ALA A 33 2.32 -13.39 -5.91
N ASN A 34 3.08 -12.30 -6.01
CA ASN A 34 4.43 -12.23 -5.47
C ASN A 34 4.46 -11.94 -3.96
N VAL A 35 3.48 -11.19 -3.43
CA VAL A 35 3.46 -10.78 -2.01
C VAL A 35 3.32 -11.98 -1.06
N SER A 36 2.45 -12.94 -1.37
CA SER A 36 2.25 -14.13 -0.54
C SER A 36 3.45 -15.08 -0.51
N THR A 37 4.45 -14.87 -1.36
CA THR A 37 5.69 -15.66 -1.39
C THR A 37 6.84 -15.01 -0.63
N ILE A 38 6.68 -13.76 -0.17
CA ILE A 38 7.71 -13.04 0.57
C ILE A 38 7.96 -13.78 1.89
N LYS A 39 9.22 -14.18 2.09
CA LYS A 39 9.69 -14.75 3.36
C LYS A 39 10.56 -13.73 4.09
N PHE A 40 10.11 -13.30 5.26
CA PHE A 40 10.80 -12.44 6.18
C PHE A 40 11.74 -13.26 7.06
N SER A 41 13.03 -12.99 6.94
CA SER A 41 14.03 -13.45 7.91
C SER A 41 13.86 -12.72 9.25
N ALA A 42 14.56 -13.17 10.29
CA ALA A 42 14.64 -12.44 11.54
C ALA A 42 15.16 -11.01 11.30
N PRO A 43 14.65 -10.00 12.03
CA PRO A 43 15.04 -8.61 11.84
C PRO A 43 16.53 -8.41 12.14
N THR A 44 17.16 -7.53 11.36
CA THR A 44 18.59 -7.16 11.52
C THR A 44 18.78 -5.80 12.19
N ASP A 45 17.69 -5.05 12.30
CA ASP A 45 17.59 -3.76 12.97
C ASP A 45 16.42 -3.79 13.97
N THR A 46 16.12 -2.64 14.56
CA THR A 46 15.01 -2.40 15.46
C THR A 46 13.70 -2.86 14.82
N THR A 47 13.00 -3.74 15.54
CA THR A 47 11.66 -4.18 15.14
C THR A 47 10.69 -3.00 15.19
N LEU A 48 9.99 -2.76 14.08
CA LEU A 48 8.97 -1.71 13.98
C LEU A 48 7.57 -2.26 14.17
N LEU A 49 7.30 -3.46 13.66
CA LEU A 49 6.01 -4.12 13.77
C LEU A 49 6.18 -5.56 14.25
N THR A 50 5.43 -5.91 15.29
CA THR A 50 5.21 -7.29 15.73
C THR A 50 3.83 -7.75 15.27
N ILE A 51 3.75 -8.90 14.63
CA ILE A 51 2.50 -9.53 14.20
C ILE A 51 2.34 -10.84 14.99
N THR A 52 1.17 -11.02 15.60
CA THR A 52 0.83 -12.22 16.39
C THR A 52 -0.56 -12.74 16.01
N GLY A 53 -0.92 -13.91 16.54
CA GLY A 53 -2.26 -14.49 16.39
C GLY A 53 -2.34 -15.47 15.23
N GLU A 54 -3.42 -15.39 14.45
CA GLU A 54 -3.69 -16.29 13.33
C GLU A 54 -2.82 -15.98 12.09
N ILE A 55 -1.53 -16.32 12.20
CA ILE A 55 -0.52 -16.19 11.14
C ILE A 55 0.23 -17.51 10.95
N THR A 56 0.73 -17.74 9.74
CA THR A 56 1.50 -18.95 9.39
C THR A 56 2.98 -18.66 9.21
N GLN A 57 3.35 -17.42 8.87
CA GLN A 57 4.73 -17.02 8.76
C GLN A 57 5.24 -16.49 10.11
N LEU A 58 6.33 -17.09 10.61
CA LEU A 58 6.94 -16.76 11.89
C LEU A 58 8.46 -16.65 11.70
N ASN A 59 9.08 -15.68 12.37
CA ASN A 59 10.54 -15.55 12.42
C ASN A 59 11.09 -15.42 13.86
N SER A 60 10.21 -15.47 14.87
CA SER A 60 10.56 -15.52 16.29
C SER A 60 9.48 -16.20 17.12
N LYS A 61 9.73 -17.42 17.62
CA LYS A 61 8.76 -18.23 18.40
C LYS A 61 7.36 -18.26 17.76
N ASN A 62 6.41 -17.48 18.30
CA ASN A 62 5.01 -17.40 17.85
C ASN A 62 4.67 -16.02 17.27
N GLU A 63 5.68 -15.29 16.83
CA GLU A 63 5.57 -13.92 16.34
C GLU A 63 6.29 -13.78 14.99
N LEU A 64 5.80 -12.82 14.21
CA LEU A 64 6.49 -12.28 13.05
C LEU A 64 6.95 -10.86 13.37
N LEU A 65 8.26 -10.66 13.38
CA LEU A 65 8.91 -9.40 13.69
C LEU A 65 9.40 -8.76 12.39
N LEU A 66 8.95 -7.54 12.11
CA LEU A 66 9.30 -6.79 10.90
C LEU A 66 10.07 -5.53 11.27
N ASP A 67 11.30 -5.42 10.78
CA ASP A 67 12.05 -4.16 10.78
C ASP A 67 11.67 -3.29 9.56
N ARG A 68 12.27 -2.12 9.43
CA ARG A 68 12.04 -1.22 8.29
C ARG A 68 12.34 -1.90 6.95
N ASN A 69 13.44 -2.65 6.86
CA ASN A 69 13.86 -3.27 5.61
C ASN A 69 12.85 -4.32 5.16
N ALA A 70 12.31 -5.12 6.08
CA ALA A 70 11.23 -6.06 5.79
C ALA A 70 9.98 -5.34 5.26
N LEU A 71 9.55 -4.23 5.88
CA LEU A 71 8.40 -3.47 5.41
C LEU A 71 8.62 -2.81 4.04
N LEU A 72 9.87 -2.44 3.71
CA LEU A 72 10.22 -1.86 2.42
C LEU A 72 10.35 -2.89 1.29
N GLN A 73 10.43 -4.19 1.59
CA GLN A 73 10.37 -5.26 0.57
C GLN A 73 8.98 -5.41 -0.05
N LEU A 74 7.95 -4.97 0.66
CA LEU A 74 6.58 -4.99 0.17
C LEU A 74 6.34 -3.86 -0.86
N PRO A 75 5.39 -4.02 -1.79
CA PRO A 75 4.98 -2.93 -2.68
C PRO A 75 4.58 -1.69 -1.88
N GLN A 76 5.16 -0.53 -2.23
CA GLN A 76 4.88 0.74 -1.56
C GLN A 76 3.80 1.52 -2.32
N VAL A 77 2.85 2.09 -1.58
CA VAL A 77 1.74 2.90 -2.10
C VAL A 77 1.75 4.26 -1.42
N THR A 78 1.43 5.31 -2.17
CA THR A 78 1.26 6.67 -1.66
C THR A 78 -0.23 7.00 -1.58
N VAL A 79 -0.68 7.50 -0.43
CA VAL A 79 -2.03 8.04 -0.19
C VAL A 79 -1.90 9.53 0.10
N SER A 80 -2.62 10.35 -0.65
CA SER A 80 -2.62 11.81 -0.48
C SER A 80 -3.92 12.25 0.19
N THR A 81 -3.86 12.67 1.45
CA THR A 81 -5.05 12.98 2.26
C THR A 81 -4.80 14.09 3.28
N THR A 82 -5.86 14.67 3.81
CA THR A 82 -5.81 15.51 5.02
C THR A 82 -6.05 14.63 6.23
N THR A 83 -5.56 15.00 7.42
CA THR A 83 -5.89 14.28 8.66
C THR A 83 -6.38 15.25 9.72
N LEU A 84 -7.11 14.78 10.72
CA LEU A 84 -7.52 15.61 11.87
C LEU A 84 -6.34 16.01 12.76
N TRP A 85 -5.15 15.46 12.53
CA TRP A 85 -3.96 15.62 13.38
C TRP A 85 -2.77 16.23 12.66
N THR A 86 -2.96 16.69 11.42
CA THR A 86 -1.93 17.32 10.58
C THR A 86 -2.53 18.51 9.87
N ASP A 87 -1.72 19.55 9.65
CA ASP A 87 -2.17 20.72 8.90
C ASP A 87 -2.12 20.45 7.39
N GLY A 88 -3.21 20.77 6.70
CA GLY A 88 -3.31 20.67 5.26
C GLY A 88 -3.29 19.23 4.72
N LYS A 89 -3.01 19.14 3.42
CA LYS A 89 -2.91 17.88 2.68
C LYS A 89 -1.48 17.37 2.72
N SER A 90 -1.30 16.09 3.03
CA SER A 90 -0.01 15.42 3.08
C SER A 90 -0.01 14.13 2.26
N GLU A 91 1.19 13.72 1.86
CA GLU A 91 1.43 12.44 1.19
C GLU A 91 2.00 11.43 2.19
N PHE A 92 1.26 10.35 2.42
CA PHE A 92 1.68 9.25 3.26
C PHE A 92 2.09 8.08 2.39
N LYS A 93 3.21 7.42 2.73
CA LYS A 93 3.74 6.32 1.93
C LYS A 93 4.11 5.12 2.79
N GLY A 94 3.73 3.94 2.32
CA GLY A 94 3.99 2.66 2.97
C GLY A 94 3.35 1.48 2.23
N PRO A 95 3.55 0.24 2.68
CA PRO A 95 2.87 -0.90 2.11
C PRO A 95 1.39 -0.90 2.46
N LEU A 96 0.61 -1.57 1.62
CA LEU A 96 -0.80 -1.86 1.91
C LEU A 96 -0.90 -2.82 3.09
N VAL A 97 -1.84 -2.56 4.00
CA VAL A 97 -2.05 -3.45 5.16
C VAL A 97 -2.41 -4.86 4.69
N ARG A 98 -3.29 -4.99 3.69
CA ARG A 98 -3.63 -6.30 3.10
C ARG A 98 -2.43 -7.09 2.58
N ASP A 99 -1.39 -6.42 2.07
CA ASP A 99 -0.19 -7.07 1.55
C ASP A 99 0.69 -7.59 2.69
N ILE A 100 0.81 -6.82 3.79
CA ILE A 100 1.49 -7.28 5.02
C ILE A 100 0.80 -8.54 5.56
N LEU A 101 -0.53 -8.50 5.64
CA LEU A 101 -1.32 -9.62 6.18
C LEU A 101 -1.27 -10.85 5.27
N SER A 102 -1.30 -10.66 3.95
CA SER A 102 -1.14 -11.73 2.97
C SER A 102 0.24 -12.38 3.10
N ALA A 103 1.30 -11.59 3.23
CA ALA A 103 2.65 -12.10 3.47
C ALA A 103 2.75 -12.83 4.83
N ALA A 104 2.08 -12.34 5.88
CA ALA A 104 2.00 -13.04 7.17
C ALA A 104 1.22 -14.38 7.10
N GLY A 105 0.50 -14.62 5.99
CA GLY A 105 -0.32 -15.80 5.77
C GLY A 105 -1.45 -15.90 6.78
N ASN A 106 -2.16 -14.78 6.99
CA ASN A 106 -3.27 -14.67 7.93
C ASN A 106 -4.58 -15.30 7.44
N THR A 107 -5.44 -15.71 8.38
CA THR A 107 -6.83 -16.18 8.10
C THR A 107 -7.90 -15.52 8.97
N ALA A 108 -7.51 -14.54 9.77
CA ALA A 108 -8.35 -13.85 10.75
C ALA A 108 -9.46 -12.99 10.13
N LYS A 109 -10.36 -12.50 10.98
CA LYS A 109 -11.40 -11.52 10.64
C LYS A 109 -11.15 -10.13 11.21
N HIS A 110 -10.35 -10.04 12.27
CA HIS A 110 -10.11 -8.82 13.02
C HIS A 110 -8.61 -8.58 13.25
N ILE A 111 -8.24 -7.30 13.27
CA ILE A 111 -6.91 -6.80 13.58
C ILE A 111 -7.03 -5.95 14.84
N SER A 112 -6.48 -6.46 15.94
CA SER A 112 -6.22 -5.64 17.11
C SER A 112 -4.92 -4.87 16.88
N ALA A 113 -5.02 -3.58 16.59
CA ALA A 113 -3.88 -2.72 16.31
C ALA A 113 -3.48 -1.94 17.57
N ILE A 114 -2.24 -2.13 18.05
CA ILE A 114 -1.76 -1.61 19.33
C ILE A 114 -0.58 -0.65 19.14
N ALA A 115 -0.72 0.56 19.69
CA ALA A 115 0.28 1.61 19.67
C ALA A 115 1.31 1.49 20.80
N ALA A 116 2.38 2.29 20.70
CA ALA A 116 3.47 2.32 21.68
C ALA A 116 3.01 2.60 23.12
N ASN A 117 1.94 3.38 23.29
CA ASN A 117 1.33 3.73 24.57
C ASN A 117 0.23 2.75 25.04
N GLU A 118 0.14 1.55 24.45
CA GLU A 118 -0.89 0.53 24.73
C GLU A 118 -2.33 0.94 24.36
N TYR A 119 -2.52 2.06 23.66
CA TYR A 119 -3.81 2.32 23.02
C TYR A 119 -4.05 1.29 21.92
N ALA A 120 -5.27 0.75 21.85
CA ALA A 120 -5.64 -0.28 20.90
C ALA A 120 -6.95 0.06 20.18
N VAL A 121 -7.04 -0.34 18.91
CA VAL A 121 -8.24 -0.22 18.08
C VAL A 121 -8.49 -1.51 17.33
N GLU A 122 -9.76 -1.81 17.08
CA GLU A 122 -10.18 -2.93 16.24
C GLU A 122 -10.44 -2.49 14.80
N ILE A 123 -9.77 -3.17 13.86
CA ILE A 123 -9.91 -2.97 12.43
C ILE A 123 -10.41 -4.29 11.80
N PRO A 124 -11.62 -4.33 11.21
CA PRO A 124 -12.07 -5.47 10.43
C PRO A 124 -11.15 -5.72 9.24
N ILE A 125 -10.86 -6.99 8.94
CA ILE A 125 -10.07 -7.38 7.76
C ILE A 125 -10.75 -6.88 6.48
N ASP A 126 -12.08 -6.87 6.44
CA ASP A 126 -12.86 -6.34 5.32
C ASP A 126 -12.51 -4.88 4.98
N ASP A 127 -12.17 -4.04 5.97
CA ASP A 127 -11.76 -2.66 5.71
C ASP A 127 -10.48 -2.61 4.86
N VAL A 128 -9.47 -3.42 5.21
CA VAL A 128 -8.17 -3.41 4.52
C VAL A 128 -8.21 -4.18 3.20
N GLN A 129 -9.19 -5.06 3.02
CA GLN A 129 -9.47 -5.70 1.74
C GLN A 129 -10.20 -4.74 0.78
N GLN A 130 -11.21 -4.03 1.28
CA GLN A 130 -12.06 -3.15 0.48
C GLN A 130 -11.35 -1.86 0.07
N TYR A 131 -10.50 -1.29 0.92
CA TYR A 131 -9.85 0.01 0.67
C TYR A 131 -8.32 -0.12 0.64
N PRO A 132 -7.63 0.77 -0.10
CA PRO A 132 -6.16 0.81 -0.08
C PRO A 132 -5.64 1.45 1.22
N VAL A 133 -5.90 0.81 2.36
CA VAL A 133 -5.36 1.20 3.67
C VAL A 133 -3.87 0.89 3.70
N ILE A 134 -3.06 1.89 4.02
CA ILE A 134 -1.60 1.74 4.09
C ILE A 134 -1.11 1.76 5.55
N LEU A 135 0.01 1.09 5.78
CA LEU A 135 0.82 1.30 6.97
C LEU A 135 1.95 2.27 6.61
N ALA A 136 1.73 3.56 6.83
CA ALA A 136 2.67 4.59 6.44
C ALA A 136 3.98 4.53 7.27
N LEU A 137 5.12 4.59 6.57
CA LEU A 137 6.47 4.77 7.13
C LEU A 137 7.03 6.17 6.88
N GLU A 138 6.43 6.89 5.93
CA GLU A 138 6.85 8.21 5.46
C GLU A 138 5.65 9.17 5.35
N LYS A 139 5.91 10.45 5.62
CA LYS A 139 5.02 11.58 5.37
C LYS A 139 5.79 12.69 4.67
N ASP A 140 5.25 13.17 3.54
CA ASP A 140 5.83 14.24 2.73
C ASP A 140 7.31 13.97 2.37
N GLY A 141 7.61 12.72 2.00
CA GLY A 141 8.95 12.25 1.62
C GLY A 141 9.94 12.07 2.79
N LYS A 142 9.49 12.26 4.04
CA LYS A 142 10.32 12.10 5.24
C LYS A 142 9.87 10.90 6.05
N ILE A 143 10.84 10.19 6.63
CA ILE A 143 10.56 9.10 7.59
C ILE A 143 9.75 9.66 8.76
N LEU A 144 8.65 8.98 9.11
CA LEU A 144 7.86 9.31 10.28
C LEU A 144 8.70 9.11 11.55
N SER A 145 9.02 10.19 12.24
CA SER A 145 9.68 10.17 13.55
C SER A 145 8.67 9.95 14.68
N ILE A 146 9.09 9.52 15.87
CA ILE A 146 8.19 9.38 17.05
C ILE A 146 7.45 10.69 17.34
N ARG A 147 8.13 11.83 17.20
CA ARG A 147 7.56 13.17 17.38
C ARG A 147 6.51 13.52 16.33
N GLU A 148 6.64 12.95 15.14
CA GLU A 148 5.71 13.10 14.01
C GLU A 148 4.79 11.90 13.86
N LYS A 149 4.41 11.26 14.98
CA LYS A 149 3.42 10.16 15.03
C LYS A 149 3.92 8.85 14.38
N GLY A 150 5.22 8.75 14.06
CA GLY A 150 5.87 7.52 13.61
C GLY A 150 6.23 6.55 14.73
N PRO A 151 6.88 5.42 14.44
CA PRO A 151 7.45 5.08 13.13
C PRO A 151 6.43 4.54 12.11
N LEU A 152 5.25 4.13 12.58
CA LEU A 152 4.21 3.51 11.76
C LEU A 152 2.85 4.17 12.05
N TRP A 153 2.09 4.44 10.99
CA TRP A 153 0.75 5.02 11.08
C TRP A 153 -0.20 4.36 10.08
N VAL A 154 -1.32 3.82 10.57
CA VAL A 154 -2.41 3.34 9.71
C VAL A 154 -3.13 4.54 9.08
N ILE A 155 -3.13 4.62 7.74
CA ILE A 155 -3.78 5.69 6.99
C ILE A 155 -4.86 5.10 6.09
N TYR A 156 -6.08 5.62 6.23
CA TYR A 156 -7.19 5.33 5.35
C TYR A 156 -7.28 6.39 4.23
N PRO A 157 -7.65 6.01 3.00
CA PRO A 157 -7.71 6.90 1.84
C PRO A 157 -9.02 7.71 1.78
N TRP A 158 -9.43 8.35 2.89
CA TRP A 158 -10.74 9.04 2.97
C TRP A 158 -10.86 10.29 2.08
N ALA A 159 -9.76 10.78 1.50
CA ALA A 159 -9.82 11.81 0.47
C ALA A 159 -10.45 11.28 -0.83
N ASP A 160 -10.18 10.02 -1.19
CA ASP A 160 -10.66 9.39 -2.43
C ASP A 160 -11.94 8.57 -2.20
N HIS A 161 -12.31 8.31 -0.94
CA HIS A 161 -13.46 7.50 -0.56
C HIS A 161 -14.32 8.22 0.47
N GLU A 162 -15.39 8.89 0.03
CA GLU A 162 -16.26 9.67 0.93
C GLU A 162 -16.90 8.83 2.04
N ALA A 163 -17.17 7.55 1.78
CA ALA A 163 -17.69 6.61 2.76
C ALA A 163 -16.76 6.45 3.98
N LEU A 164 -15.46 6.73 3.83
CA LEU A 164 -14.48 6.67 4.91
C LEU A 164 -14.44 7.94 5.78
N ARG A 165 -15.17 9.01 5.42
CA ARG A 165 -15.24 10.25 6.20
C ARG A 165 -16.23 10.12 7.36
N GLN A 166 -15.91 9.22 8.29
CA GLN A 166 -16.71 8.92 9.48
C GLN A 166 -15.77 8.73 10.68
N ASP A 167 -16.21 9.14 11.88
CA ASP A 167 -15.43 9.08 13.11
C ASP A 167 -14.79 7.71 13.36
N LYS A 168 -15.49 6.63 13.03
CA LYS A 168 -14.96 5.26 13.19
C LYS A 168 -13.65 5.01 12.45
N PHE A 169 -13.49 5.54 11.23
CA PHE A 169 -12.27 5.34 10.44
C PHE A 169 -11.14 6.26 10.89
N TYR A 170 -11.49 7.48 11.35
CA TYR A 170 -10.53 8.36 12.00
C TYR A 170 -9.98 7.71 13.28
N SER A 171 -10.84 7.15 14.15
CA SER A 171 -10.38 6.43 15.33
C SER A 171 -9.47 5.25 15.00
N ARG A 172 -9.72 4.54 13.89
CA ARG A 172 -8.87 3.42 13.41
C ARG A 172 -7.53 3.84 12.80
N SER A 173 -7.32 5.14 12.52
CA SER A 173 -6.06 5.67 11.98
C SER A 173 -5.00 5.81 13.09
N ILE A 174 -4.63 4.67 13.67
CA ILE A 174 -3.71 4.58 14.80
C ILE A 174 -2.27 4.86 14.39
N TRP A 175 -1.61 5.72 15.15
CA TRP A 175 -0.20 6.08 14.97
C TRP A 175 0.68 5.47 16.05
N GLN A 176 2.00 5.54 15.87
CA GLN A 176 2.96 4.84 16.73
C GLN A 176 2.61 3.34 16.85
N LEU A 177 2.07 2.74 15.78
CA LEU A 177 1.72 1.32 15.77
C LEU A 177 2.97 0.50 16.02
N LYS A 178 2.90 -0.44 16.95
CA LYS A 178 4.00 -1.36 17.25
C LYS A 178 3.63 -2.83 17.08
N ARG A 179 2.34 -3.15 17.22
CA ARG A 179 1.88 -4.53 17.21
C ARG A 179 0.51 -4.64 16.54
N ILE A 180 0.31 -5.71 15.81
CA ILE A 180 -1.02 -6.17 15.41
C ILE A 180 -1.24 -7.61 15.89
N ASN A 181 -2.43 -7.88 16.38
CA ASN A 181 -2.86 -9.22 16.76
C ASN A 181 -4.07 -9.64 15.91
N LEU A 182 -3.89 -10.72 15.15
CA LEU A 182 -4.90 -11.23 14.22
C LEU A 182 -5.75 -12.29 14.91
N HIS A 183 -7.07 -12.09 14.90
CA HIS A 183 -8.02 -12.96 15.60
C HIS A 183 -9.39 -12.95 14.92
N ASP A 184 -10.22 -13.92 15.31
CA ASP A 184 -11.59 -14.11 14.84
C ASP A 184 -12.67 -13.33 15.62
#